data_AF-A0A2H0X8Q0-F1
#
_entry.id   AF-A0A2H0X8Q0-F1
#
_cell.length_a   1.000
_cell.length_b   1.000
_cell.length_c   1.000
_cell.angle_alpha   90.00
_cell.angle_beta   90.00
_cell.angle_gamma   90.00
#
_symmetry.space_group_name_H-M   'P 1'
#
loop_
_entity.id
_entity.type
_entity.pdbx_description
1 polymer ?
#
loop_
_entity_poly.entity_id
_entity_poly.type
_entity_poly.pdbx_seq_one_letter_code
_entity_poly.pdbx_strand_id
1 'polypeptide(L)'
;MKKLLRTSDRILIYASFLGDFAYDSIKNSSKSRNLHRPAFLLGSSDDGAITRTTYRLLKANSLEKIVKNGKPYLRITPAGWDNFCRDFPLFEFQDKPWNGYWSVVNYDIPEKERGVRNSLREKLVSLGFGQWKKSVYISPHDFGGDIRDWVSERELDSYVSVSEARELSFDEKKLVWDVFNLSKISENYDELLKKYKEGKIPVGKILQEYFNLLLMDPLLPKELLPNDWLGFKVKKALLGSGKIK
;
A
#
# COMPACT_ATOMS: atom_id res chain seq x y z
N MET A 1 10.64 8.48 -3.77
CA MET A 1 9.85 9.23 -4.78
C MET A 1 8.46 8.63 -4.86
N LYS A 2 7.40 9.45 -4.82
CA LYS A 2 6.02 8.98 -5.01
C LYS A 2 5.86 8.59 -6.48
N LYS A 3 5.90 7.28 -6.79
CA LYS A 3 5.56 6.78 -8.13
C LYS A 3 4.14 7.26 -8.44
N LEU A 4 3.99 8.06 -9.49
CA LEU A 4 2.67 8.53 -9.91
C LEU A 4 1.85 7.32 -10.32
N LEU A 5 0.79 7.02 -9.58
CA LEU A 5 -0.11 5.92 -9.93
C LEU A 5 -0.68 6.15 -11.32
N ARG A 6 -0.44 5.18 -12.21
CA ARG A 6 -1.14 5.09 -13.49
C ARG A 6 -2.62 4.84 -13.23
N THR A 7 -3.46 5.12 -14.23
CA THR A 7 -4.89 4.82 -14.16
C THR A 7 -5.14 3.33 -13.89
N SER A 8 -4.33 2.43 -14.43
CA SER A 8 -4.40 1.00 -14.16
C SER A 8 -4.20 0.68 -12.68
N ASP A 9 -3.18 1.27 -12.05
CA ASP A 9 -2.81 1.00 -10.66
C ASP A 9 -3.95 1.43 -9.73
N ARG A 10 -4.55 2.59 -10.01
CA ARG A 10 -5.73 3.08 -9.28
C ARG A 10 -6.92 2.14 -9.40
N ILE A 11 -7.19 1.61 -10.60
CA ILE A 11 -8.28 0.66 -10.83
C ILE A 11 -8.02 -0.66 -10.10
N LEU A 12 -6.77 -1.16 -10.10
CA LEU A 12 -6.40 -2.41 -9.42
C LEU A 12 -6.50 -2.28 -7.90
N ILE A 13 -5.97 -1.19 -7.32
CA ILE A 13 -6.14 -0.84 -5.90
C ILE A 13 -7.63 -0.74 -5.56
N TYR A 14 -8.39 -0.02 -6.39
CA TYR A 14 -9.84 0.06 -6.19
C TYR A 14 -10.47 -1.35 -6.17
N ALA A 15 -10.15 -2.21 -7.13
CA ALA A 15 -10.74 -3.54 -7.23
C ALA A 15 -10.28 -4.49 -6.10
N SER A 16 -9.08 -4.30 -5.55
CA SER A 16 -8.59 -5.10 -4.40
C SER A 16 -9.22 -4.69 -3.07
N PHE A 17 -9.39 -3.38 -2.83
CA PHE A 17 -9.89 -2.88 -1.54
C PHE A 17 -11.40 -2.71 -1.49
N LEU A 18 -12.02 -2.31 -2.60
CA LEU A 18 -13.40 -1.86 -2.64
C LEU A 18 -14.32 -2.81 -3.39
N GLY A 19 -13.84 -3.91 -3.97
CA GLY A 19 -14.70 -4.84 -4.72
C GLY A 19 -15.96 -5.22 -3.92
N ASP A 20 -15.77 -5.74 -2.72
CA ASP A 20 -16.88 -6.11 -1.82
C ASP A 20 -17.46 -4.94 -1.01
N PHE A 21 -16.65 -3.96 -0.59
CA PHE A 21 -17.17 -2.83 0.19
C PHE A 21 -17.95 -1.81 -0.63
N ALA A 22 -17.49 -1.48 -1.84
CA ALA A 22 -18.24 -0.60 -2.72
C ALA A 22 -19.64 -1.16 -2.91
N TYR A 23 -19.78 -2.48 -3.08
CA TYR A 23 -21.09 -3.13 -3.14
C TYR A 23 -21.99 -2.81 -1.92
N ASP A 24 -21.47 -2.88 -0.69
CA ASP A 24 -22.26 -2.61 0.53
C ASP A 24 -22.54 -1.12 0.74
N SER A 25 -21.59 -0.23 0.42
CA SER A 25 -21.83 1.23 0.43
C SER A 25 -22.80 1.68 -0.66
N ILE A 26 -22.81 1.00 -1.82
CA ILE A 26 -23.79 1.17 -2.91
C ILE A 26 -25.20 0.82 -2.43
N LYS A 27 -25.36 -0.12 -1.48
CA LYS A 27 -26.66 -0.52 -0.95
C LYS A 27 -27.34 0.59 -0.14
N ASN A 28 -26.55 1.40 0.56
CA ASN A 28 -27.06 2.44 1.48
C ASN A 28 -27.22 3.81 0.82
N SER A 29 -26.79 3.98 -0.44
CA SER A 29 -26.99 5.18 -1.23
C SER A 29 -28.20 5.01 -2.15
N SER A 30 -29.34 5.57 -1.75
CA SER A 30 -30.59 5.60 -2.55
C SER A 30 -30.50 6.49 -3.80
N LYS A 31 -29.32 7.03 -4.12
CA LYS A 31 -29.07 7.88 -5.30
C LYS A 31 -27.74 7.50 -5.95
N SER A 32 -27.71 6.53 -6.87
CA SER A 32 -26.83 6.58 -8.05
C SER A 32 -26.99 5.33 -8.93
N ARG A 33 -27.53 5.51 -10.14
CA ARG A 33 -27.48 4.50 -11.22
C ARG A 33 -26.06 4.30 -11.80
N ASN A 34 -25.08 5.10 -11.39
CA ASN A 34 -23.74 5.16 -12.00
C ASN A 34 -22.61 4.66 -11.09
N LEU A 35 -22.91 4.17 -9.88
CA LEU A 35 -21.89 3.83 -8.88
C LEU A 35 -21.07 2.56 -9.19
N HIS A 36 -21.46 1.78 -10.20
CA HIS A 36 -20.68 0.65 -10.73
C HIS A 36 -19.56 1.10 -11.69
N ARG A 37 -19.50 2.40 -12.02
CA ARG A 37 -18.46 2.94 -12.90
C ARG A 37 -17.19 3.22 -12.10
N PRO A 38 -16.05 2.61 -12.46
CA PRO A 38 -14.78 2.88 -11.79
C PRO A 38 -14.42 4.37 -11.79
N ALA A 39 -14.87 5.15 -12.79
CA ALA A 39 -14.60 6.58 -12.87
C ALA A 39 -15.21 7.40 -11.74
N PHE A 40 -16.43 7.07 -11.31
CA PHE A 40 -17.10 7.74 -10.19
C PHE A 40 -16.33 7.54 -8.88
N LEU A 41 -15.84 6.32 -8.65
CA LEU A 41 -15.16 5.94 -7.42
C LEU A 41 -13.70 6.37 -7.39
N LEU A 42 -13.08 6.52 -8.55
CA LEU A 42 -11.76 7.12 -8.71
C LEU A 42 -11.79 8.67 -8.67
N GLY A 43 -12.96 9.27 -8.47
CA GLY A 43 -13.14 10.72 -8.42
C GLY A 43 -12.73 11.43 -9.72
N SER A 44 -12.73 10.70 -10.84
CA SER A 44 -12.23 11.20 -12.12
C SER A 44 -13.35 11.70 -13.01
N SER A 45 -13.11 12.82 -13.68
CA SER A 45 -13.96 13.37 -14.72
C SER A 45 -13.81 12.68 -16.08
N ASP A 46 -12.76 11.87 -16.29
CA ASP A 46 -12.49 11.17 -17.56
C ASP A 46 -12.99 9.71 -17.52
N ASP A 47 -14.32 9.57 -17.65
CA ASP A 47 -14.99 8.26 -17.69
C ASP A 47 -14.53 7.41 -18.90
N GLY A 48 -14.10 8.06 -19.98
CA GLY A 48 -13.67 7.39 -21.21
C GLY A 48 -12.33 6.66 -21.06
N ALA A 49 -11.30 7.33 -20.54
CA ALA A 49 -9.99 6.71 -20.31
C ALA A 49 -10.06 5.58 -19.28
N ILE A 50 -10.86 5.75 -18.23
CA ILE A 50 -11.04 4.74 -17.19
C ILE A 50 -11.78 3.51 -17.72
N THR A 51 -12.83 3.71 -18.53
CA THR A 51 -13.57 2.62 -19.17
C THR A 51 -12.66 1.81 -20.11
N ARG A 52 -11.86 2.49 -20.95
CA ARG A 52 -10.89 1.81 -21.83
C ARG A 52 -9.85 1.02 -21.04
N THR A 53 -9.32 1.61 -19.97
CA THR A 53 -8.31 0.94 -19.12
C THR A 53 -8.91 -0.27 -18.42
N THR A 54 -10.14 -0.14 -17.89
CA THR A 54 -10.89 -1.23 -17.27
C THR A 54 -11.09 -2.38 -18.25
N TYR A 55 -11.51 -2.09 -19.48
CA TYR A 55 -11.67 -3.11 -20.52
C TYR A 55 -10.36 -3.83 -20.85
N ARG A 56 -9.24 -3.10 -20.93
CA ARG A 56 -7.91 -3.69 -21.12
C ARG A 56 -7.52 -4.62 -19.97
N LEU A 57 -7.78 -4.21 -18.72
CA LEU A 57 -7.49 -5.02 -17.54
C LEU A 57 -8.35 -6.29 -17.47
N LEU A 58 -9.63 -6.21 -17.87
CA LEU A 58 -10.51 -7.39 -18.02
C LEU A 58 -9.98 -8.34 -19.10
N LYS A 59 -9.60 -7.81 -20.28
CA LYS A 59 -9.05 -8.62 -21.38
C LYS A 59 -7.71 -9.27 -21.03
N ALA A 60 -6.89 -8.58 -20.22
CA ALA A 60 -5.61 -9.09 -19.73
C ALA A 60 -5.75 -10.02 -18.49
N ASN A 61 -6.97 -10.40 -18.12
CA ASN A 61 -7.24 -11.23 -16.94
C ASN A 61 -6.66 -10.67 -15.63
N SER A 62 -6.50 -9.34 -15.51
CA SER A 62 -6.08 -8.67 -14.27
C SER A 62 -7.28 -8.28 -13.41
N LEU A 63 -8.45 -8.13 -14.04
CA LEU A 63 -9.73 -7.93 -13.38
C LEU A 63 -10.71 -8.98 -13.87
N GLU A 64 -11.70 -9.26 -13.04
CA GLU A 64 -12.88 -10.02 -13.40
C GLU A 64 -14.15 -9.30 -12.95
N LYS A 65 -15.26 -9.63 -13.61
CA LYS A 65 -16.58 -9.10 -13.28
C LYS A 65 -17.33 -10.14 -12.47
N ILE A 66 -17.62 -9.81 -11.21
CA ILE A 66 -18.44 -10.65 -10.33
C ILE A 66 -19.84 -10.06 -10.25
N VAL A 67 -20.87 -10.90 -10.21
CA VAL A 67 -22.26 -10.48 -9.98
C VAL A 67 -22.67 -10.93 -8.59
N LYS A 68 -23.06 -9.98 -7.74
CA LYS A 68 -23.56 -10.25 -6.38
C LYS A 68 -24.91 -9.56 -6.23
N ASN A 69 -25.94 -10.32 -5.87
CA ASN A 69 -27.33 -9.86 -5.77
C ASN A 69 -27.81 -9.08 -7.03
N GLY A 70 -27.51 -9.62 -8.21
CA GLY A 70 -27.92 -9.04 -9.49
C GLY A 70 -27.15 -7.78 -9.93
N LYS A 71 -26.18 -7.31 -9.13
CA LYS A 71 -25.35 -6.15 -9.47
C LYS A 71 -23.91 -6.56 -9.78
N PRO A 72 -23.33 -6.10 -10.92
CA PRO A 72 -21.95 -6.39 -11.24
C PRO A 72 -20.98 -5.49 -10.48
N TYR A 73 -19.83 -6.02 -10.11
CA TYR A 73 -18.67 -5.27 -9.62
C TYR A 73 -17.38 -5.87 -10.17
N LEU A 74 -16.31 -5.10 -10.08
CA LEU A 74 -14.97 -5.53 -10.51
C LEU A 74 -14.21 -6.07 -9.30
N ARG A 75 -13.55 -7.20 -9.51
CA ARG A 75 -12.63 -7.81 -8.55
C ARG A 75 -11.27 -7.98 -9.23
N ILE A 76 -10.20 -7.81 -8.47
CA ILE A 76 -8.86 -8.16 -8.95
C ILE A 76 -8.72 -9.69 -8.99
N THR A 77 -8.15 -10.22 -10.06
CA THR A 77 -7.84 -11.66 -10.15
C THR A 77 -6.52 -11.94 -9.44
N PRO A 78 -6.20 -13.21 -9.10
CA PRO A 78 -4.88 -13.57 -8.57
C PRO A 78 -3.73 -13.10 -9.49
N ALA A 79 -3.83 -13.34 -10.80
CA ALA A 79 -2.82 -12.88 -11.77
C ALA A 79 -2.71 -11.34 -11.83
N GLY A 80 -3.83 -10.63 -11.67
CA GLY A 80 -3.84 -9.17 -11.57
C GLY A 80 -3.17 -8.67 -10.29
N TRP A 81 -3.39 -9.37 -9.17
CA TRP A 81 -2.78 -9.09 -7.88
C TRP A 81 -1.26 -9.31 -7.93
N ASP A 82 -0.81 -10.46 -8.46
CA ASP A 82 0.62 -10.74 -8.61
C ASP A 82 1.33 -9.65 -9.44
N ASN A 83 0.72 -9.24 -10.56
CA ASN A 83 1.25 -8.16 -11.39
C ASN A 83 1.25 -6.80 -10.68
N PHE A 84 0.23 -6.51 -9.87
CA PHE A 84 0.17 -5.31 -9.06
C PHE A 84 1.27 -5.29 -7.99
N CYS A 85 1.48 -6.41 -7.30
CA CYS A 85 2.54 -6.56 -6.29
C CYS A 85 3.94 -6.42 -6.89
N ARG A 86 4.17 -6.74 -8.17
CA ARG A 86 5.46 -6.40 -8.82
C ARG A 86 5.76 -4.89 -8.82
N ASP A 87 4.72 -4.06 -8.98
CA ASP A 87 4.85 -2.60 -8.99
C ASP A 87 4.76 -1.98 -7.59
N PHE A 88 4.05 -2.64 -6.67
CA PHE A 88 3.81 -2.20 -5.29
C PHE A 88 3.94 -3.37 -4.30
N PRO A 89 5.17 -3.86 -4.08
CA PRO A 89 5.41 -5.13 -3.38
C PRO A 89 4.98 -5.12 -1.92
N LEU A 90 4.96 -3.95 -1.27
CA LEU A 90 4.49 -3.82 0.11
C LEU A 90 3.06 -4.31 0.35
N PHE A 91 2.19 -4.22 -0.67
CA PHE A 91 0.82 -4.68 -0.55
C PHE A 91 0.71 -6.20 -0.36
N GLU A 92 1.74 -6.97 -0.73
CA GLU A 92 1.79 -8.39 -0.44
C GLU A 92 1.83 -8.69 1.06
N PHE A 93 2.36 -7.78 1.87
CA PHE A 93 2.46 -7.94 3.33
C PHE A 93 1.24 -7.39 4.07
N GLN A 94 0.30 -6.77 3.35
CA GLN A 94 -0.87 -6.21 3.98
C GLN A 94 -1.72 -7.31 4.64
N ASP A 95 -2.15 -7.04 5.89
CA ASP A 95 -2.92 -7.97 6.73
C ASP A 95 -2.22 -9.32 7.03
N LYS A 96 -0.97 -9.53 6.57
CA LYS A 96 -0.17 -10.70 6.96
C LYS A 96 0.37 -10.53 8.38
N PRO A 97 0.43 -11.61 9.18
CA PRO A 97 1.05 -11.56 10.50
C PRO A 97 2.56 -11.34 10.36
N TRP A 98 3.15 -10.65 11.31
CA TRP A 98 4.60 -10.54 11.39
C TRP A 98 5.24 -11.91 11.63
N ASN A 99 6.34 -12.20 10.94
CA ASN A 99 7.13 -13.41 11.15
C ASN A 99 8.06 -13.33 12.37
N GLY A 100 8.15 -12.16 13.03
CA GLY A 100 9.01 -11.94 14.19
C GLY A 100 10.46 -11.59 13.85
N TYR A 101 10.75 -11.28 12.57
CA TYR A 101 12.08 -10.91 12.11
C TYR A 101 12.08 -9.54 11.43
N TRP A 102 13.17 -8.84 11.64
CA TRP A 102 13.53 -7.61 10.96
C TRP A 102 14.55 -7.91 9.87
N SER A 103 14.28 -7.45 8.65
CA SER A 103 15.31 -7.29 7.63
C SER A 103 16.14 -6.05 7.96
N VAL A 104 17.45 -6.22 8.11
CA VAL A 104 18.41 -5.15 8.40
C VAL A 104 19.39 -5.03 7.25
N VAL A 105 19.49 -3.84 6.68
CA VAL A 105 20.44 -3.52 5.61
C VAL A 105 21.41 -2.48 6.10
N ASN A 106 22.69 -2.86 6.13
CA ASN A 106 23.81 -1.99 6.47
C ASN A 106 24.65 -1.79 5.21
N TYR A 107 25.14 -0.57 4.97
CA TYR A 107 26.06 -0.35 3.86
C TYR A 107 27.18 0.64 4.17
N ASP A 108 28.34 0.46 3.53
CA ASP A 108 29.47 1.38 3.59
C ASP A 108 30.03 1.68 2.19
N ILE A 109 29.14 2.16 1.32
CA ILE A 109 29.49 2.55 -0.05
C ILE A 109 30.26 3.90 0.00
N PRO A 110 31.42 4.02 -0.65
CA PRO A 110 32.23 5.24 -0.67
C PRO A 110 31.44 6.48 -1.06
N GLU A 111 31.74 7.62 -0.42
CA GLU A 111 31.03 8.88 -0.66
C GLU A 111 31.18 9.40 -2.10
N LYS A 112 32.24 9.01 -2.83
CA LYS A 112 32.41 9.31 -4.25
C LYS A 112 31.33 8.64 -5.13
N GLU A 113 30.79 7.50 -4.70
CA GLU A 113 29.76 6.73 -5.41
C GLU A 113 28.34 7.17 -5.00
N ARG A 114 28.07 8.49 -4.98
CA ARG A 114 26.78 9.03 -4.51
C ARG A 114 25.58 8.49 -5.27
N GLY A 115 25.72 8.24 -6.56
CA GLY A 115 24.65 7.69 -7.41
C GLY A 115 24.20 6.31 -6.94
N VAL A 116 25.17 5.41 -6.66
CA VAL A 116 24.90 4.06 -6.16
C VAL A 116 24.21 4.11 -4.80
N ARG A 117 24.71 4.95 -3.89
CA ARG A 117 24.10 5.15 -2.56
C ARG A 117 22.65 5.60 -2.64
N ASN A 118 22.38 6.60 -3.49
CA ASN A 118 21.03 7.10 -3.66
C ASN A 118 20.11 6.04 -4.27
N SER A 119 20.59 5.27 -5.25
CA SER A 119 19.84 4.18 -5.86
C SER A 119 19.49 3.08 -4.83
N LEU A 120 20.44 2.67 -3.99
CA LEU A 120 20.17 1.71 -2.90
C LEU A 120 19.13 2.25 -1.93
N ARG A 121 19.27 3.50 -1.48
CA ARG A 121 18.29 4.14 -0.57
C ARG A 121 16.90 4.20 -1.17
N GLU A 122 16.78 4.56 -2.44
CA GLU A 122 15.51 4.61 -3.15
C GLU A 122 14.87 3.22 -3.27
N LYS A 123 15.67 2.18 -3.57
CA LYS A 123 15.22 0.78 -3.59
C LYS A 123 14.72 0.34 -2.21
N LEU A 124 15.49 0.61 -1.16
CA LEU A 124 15.12 0.27 0.23
C LEU A 124 13.80 0.93 0.63
N VAL A 125 13.67 2.25 0.40
CA VAL A 125 12.43 2.98 0.68
C VAL A 125 11.26 2.44 -0.14
N SER A 126 11.47 2.03 -1.41
CA SER A 126 10.41 1.44 -2.24
C SER A 126 9.89 0.09 -1.71
N LEU A 127 10.72 -0.62 -0.95
CA LEU A 127 10.40 -1.89 -0.29
C LEU A 127 9.99 -1.70 1.18
N GLY A 128 9.70 -0.46 1.58
CA GLY A 128 9.20 -0.11 2.92
C GLY A 128 10.26 -0.21 4.01
N PHE A 129 11.55 -0.14 3.68
CA PHE A 129 12.57 0.04 4.70
C PHE A 129 12.57 1.48 5.21
N GLY A 130 12.59 1.62 6.53
CA GLY A 130 12.82 2.89 7.21
C GLY A 130 14.29 3.06 7.57
N GLN A 131 14.77 4.30 7.55
CA GLN A 131 16.15 4.61 7.92
C GLN A 131 16.27 4.67 9.45
N TRP A 132 16.97 3.69 10.05
CA TRP A 132 17.19 3.67 11.50
C TRP A 132 18.37 4.55 11.93
N LYS A 133 19.49 4.44 11.20
CA LYS A 133 20.70 5.24 11.41
C LYS A 133 21.32 5.62 10.07
N LYS A 134 22.43 6.36 10.10
CA LYS A 134 23.20 6.60 8.88
C LYS A 134 23.66 5.25 8.32
N SER A 135 23.24 4.97 7.09
CA SER A 135 23.52 3.72 6.38
C SER A 135 22.99 2.43 7.01
N VAL A 136 22.00 2.52 7.90
CA VAL A 136 21.29 1.37 8.45
C VAL A 136 19.80 1.54 8.19
N TYR A 137 19.22 0.55 7.52
CA TYR A 137 17.82 0.49 7.14
C TYR A 137 17.18 -0.76 7.71
N ILE A 138 15.95 -0.65 8.18
CA ILE A 138 15.21 -1.75 8.79
C ILE A 138 13.82 -1.87 8.19
N SER A 139 13.32 -3.10 8.06
CA SER A 139 11.95 -3.38 7.64
C SER A 139 11.44 -4.64 8.35
N PRO A 140 10.17 -4.66 8.79
CA PRO A 140 9.55 -5.90 9.27
C PRO A 140 9.06 -6.78 8.11
N HIS A 141 9.18 -6.31 6.88
CA HIS A 141 8.82 -7.04 5.67
C HIS A 141 9.99 -7.89 5.18
N ASP A 142 9.68 -9.09 4.72
CA ASP A 142 10.67 -10.05 4.26
C ASP A 142 11.07 -9.78 2.81
N PHE A 143 11.86 -8.73 2.62
CA PHE A 143 12.49 -8.37 1.34
C PHE A 143 14.01 -8.60 1.36
N GLY A 144 14.52 -9.35 2.32
CA GLY A 144 15.96 -9.62 2.44
C GLY A 144 16.51 -10.32 1.21
N GLY A 145 15.73 -11.23 0.60
CA GLY A 145 16.04 -11.86 -0.69
C GLY A 145 16.15 -10.84 -1.82
N ASP A 146 15.12 -10.04 -2.04
CA ASP A 146 15.09 -9.01 -3.09
C ASP A 146 16.26 -8.01 -3.01
N ILE A 147 16.68 -7.65 -1.80
CA ILE A 147 17.84 -6.76 -1.62
C ILE A 147 19.14 -7.49 -1.93
N ARG A 148 19.29 -8.75 -1.50
CA ARG A 148 20.49 -9.55 -1.81
C ARG A 148 20.67 -9.73 -3.32
N ASP A 149 19.59 -10.05 -4.04
CA ASP A 149 19.61 -10.16 -5.50
C ASP A 149 19.98 -8.83 -6.15
N TRP A 150 19.35 -7.72 -5.73
CA TRP A 150 19.62 -6.39 -6.27
C TRP A 150 21.07 -5.93 -6.04
N VAL A 151 21.64 -6.26 -4.88
CA VAL A 151 23.03 -5.97 -4.49
C VAL A 151 24.01 -6.77 -5.34
N SER A 152 23.75 -8.07 -5.51
CA SER A 152 24.61 -8.98 -6.26
C SER A 152 24.64 -8.65 -7.75
N GLU A 153 23.49 -8.33 -8.35
CA GLU A 153 23.38 -7.85 -9.74
C GLU A 153 24.24 -6.60 -10.04
N ARG A 154 24.62 -5.86 -9.01
CA ARG A 154 25.37 -4.59 -9.09
C ARG A 154 26.77 -4.69 -8.49
N GLU A 155 27.20 -5.89 -8.13
CA GLU A 155 28.53 -6.17 -7.56
C GLU A 155 28.81 -5.35 -6.28
N LEU A 156 27.78 -5.14 -5.46
CA LEU A 156 27.85 -4.35 -4.22
C LEU A 156 28.03 -5.20 -2.96
N ASP A 157 28.27 -6.51 -3.11
CA ASP A 157 28.32 -7.49 -2.01
C ASP A 157 29.38 -7.15 -0.95
N SER A 158 30.47 -6.50 -1.35
CA SER A 158 31.52 -6.04 -0.43
C SER A 158 31.14 -4.80 0.38
N TYR A 159 30.12 -4.06 -0.05
CA TYR A 159 29.70 -2.79 0.56
C TYR A 159 28.38 -2.89 1.30
N VAL A 160 27.55 -3.90 1.03
CA VAL A 160 26.19 -4.01 1.57
C VAL A 160 26.02 -5.35 2.27
N SER A 161 25.56 -5.30 3.52
CA SER A 161 25.21 -6.47 4.31
C SER A 161 23.70 -6.49 4.56
N VAL A 162 23.09 -7.65 4.32
CA VAL A 162 21.67 -7.92 4.60
C VAL A 162 21.59 -9.02 5.65
N SER A 163 21.03 -8.71 6.81
CA SER A 163 20.88 -9.64 7.93
C SER A 163 19.46 -9.65 8.47
N GLU A 164 19.13 -10.69 9.22
CA GLU A 164 17.86 -10.81 9.92
C GLU A 164 18.09 -10.68 11.43
N ALA A 165 17.20 -9.98 12.13
CA ALA A 165 17.26 -9.82 13.58
C ALA A 165 15.89 -10.04 14.20
N ARG A 166 15.82 -10.70 15.35
CA ARG A 166 14.56 -10.86 16.11
C ARG A 166 14.23 -9.65 16.97
N GLU A 167 15.26 -8.93 17.42
CA GLU A 167 15.13 -7.77 18.30
C GLU A 167 16.15 -6.72 17.87
N LEU A 168 15.70 -5.47 17.72
CA LEU A 168 16.54 -4.35 17.33
C LEU A 168 16.80 -3.35 18.46
N SER A 169 15.89 -3.29 19.44
CA SER A 169 15.94 -2.31 20.52
C SER A 169 15.09 -2.74 21.71
N PHE A 170 15.43 -2.26 22.90
CA PHE A 170 14.64 -2.45 24.12
C PHE A 170 13.20 -1.90 24.04
N ASP A 171 12.96 -0.89 23.18
CA ASP A 171 11.63 -0.31 22.96
C ASP A 171 11.32 -0.29 21.45
N GLU A 172 10.96 -1.46 20.92
CA GLU A 172 10.65 -1.63 19.49
C GLU A 172 9.46 -0.77 19.04
N LYS A 173 8.50 -0.50 19.94
CA LYS A 173 7.38 0.37 19.62
C LYS A 173 7.89 1.77 19.35
N LYS A 174 8.68 2.35 20.25
CA LYS A 174 9.27 3.68 20.02
C LYS A 174 10.14 3.71 18.77
N LEU A 175 10.96 2.68 18.55
CA LEU A 175 11.75 2.55 17.33
C LEU A 175 10.88 2.64 16.08
N VAL A 176 9.78 1.88 16.03
CA VAL A 176 8.82 1.89 14.93
C VAL A 176 8.22 3.28 14.71
N TRP A 177 7.79 3.96 15.78
CA TRP A 177 7.24 5.31 15.69
C TRP A 177 8.21 6.30 15.05
N ASP A 178 9.47 6.27 15.48
CA ASP A 178 10.50 7.20 15.05
C ASP A 178 10.95 6.90 13.60
N VAL A 179 11.22 5.63 13.29
CA VAL A 179 11.79 5.22 11.99
C VAL A 179 10.79 5.36 10.85
N PHE A 180 9.50 5.10 11.11
CA PHE A 180 8.45 5.13 10.10
C PHE A 180 7.58 6.40 10.16
N ASN A 181 7.90 7.34 11.04
CA ASN A 181 7.16 8.59 11.25
C ASN A 181 5.65 8.34 11.41
N LEU A 182 5.30 7.40 12.29
CA LEU A 182 3.91 6.99 12.48
C LEU A 182 3.01 8.12 12.99
N SER A 183 3.58 9.12 13.68
CA SER A 183 2.87 10.34 14.08
C SER A 183 2.26 11.04 12.87
N LYS A 184 3.05 11.24 11.81
CA LYS A 184 2.55 11.93 10.63
C LYS A 184 1.50 11.13 9.88
N ILE A 185 1.68 9.81 9.81
CA ILE A 185 0.72 8.91 9.15
C ILE A 185 -0.60 8.88 9.94
N SER A 186 -0.51 8.80 11.27
CA SER A 186 -1.67 8.83 12.17
C SER A 186 -2.46 10.13 12.03
N GLU A 187 -1.79 11.30 12.02
CA GLU A 187 -2.44 12.60 11.78
C GLU A 187 -3.26 12.60 10.48
N ASN A 188 -2.67 12.10 9.39
CA ASN A 188 -3.34 12.07 8.09
C ASN A 188 -4.58 11.16 8.12
N TYR A 189 -4.52 10.02 8.81
CA TYR A 189 -5.69 9.15 8.99
C TYR A 189 -6.77 9.78 9.87
N ASP A 190 -6.39 10.52 10.92
CA ASP A 190 -7.34 11.24 11.77
C ASP A 190 -8.10 12.31 10.97
N GLU A 191 -7.38 13.12 10.18
CA GLU A 191 -7.98 14.14 9.31
C GLU A 191 -8.97 13.51 8.31
N LEU A 192 -8.57 12.40 7.68
CA LEU A 192 -9.44 11.69 6.76
C LEU A 192 -10.69 11.13 7.44
N LEU A 193 -10.55 10.59 8.65
CA LEU A 193 -11.66 10.07 9.43
C LEU A 193 -12.65 11.18 9.83
N LYS A 194 -12.15 12.36 10.22
CA LYS A 194 -12.97 13.55 10.50
C LYS A 194 -13.75 13.98 9.27
N LYS A 195 -13.07 14.14 8.13
CA LYS A 195 -13.71 14.47 6.83
C LYS A 195 -14.81 13.49 6.46
N TYR A 196 -14.57 12.18 6.65
CA TYR A 196 -15.58 11.15 6.39
C TYR A 196 -16.79 11.28 7.31
N LYS A 197 -16.59 11.47 8.62
CA LYS A 197 -17.67 11.61 9.60
C LYS A 197 -18.50 12.88 9.42
N GLU A 198 -17.90 13.97 8.95
CA GLU A 198 -18.64 15.20 8.64
C GLU A 198 -19.64 15.04 7.48
N GLY A 199 -19.42 14.07 6.59
CA GLY A 199 -20.35 13.74 5.48
C GLY A 199 -20.46 14.81 4.39
N LYS A 200 -19.63 15.85 4.42
CA LYS A 200 -19.67 16.97 3.44
C LYS A 200 -18.94 16.66 2.12
N ILE A 201 -18.04 15.67 2.14
CA ILE A 201 -17.20 15.31 0.99
C ILE A 201 -17.77 14.05 0.34
N PRO A 202 -17.90 14.00 -1.01
CA PRO A 202 -18.30 12.79 -1.70
C PRO A 202 -17.38 11.59 -1.38
N VAL A 203 -17.98 10.43 -1.13
CA VAL A 203 -17.26 9.20 -0.74
C VAL A 203 -16.13 8.84 -1.71
N GLY A 204 -16.31 9.05 -3.02
CA GLY A 204 -15.25 8.80 -4.01
C GLY A 204 -13.98 9.62 -3.77
N LYS A 205 -14.09 10.87 -3.33
CA LYS A 205 -12.93 11.71 -2.97
C LYS A 205 -12.26 11.22 -1.69
N ILE A 206 -13.04 10.81 -0.69
CA ILE A 206 -12.52 10.22 0.56
C ILE A 206 -11.73 8.93 0.25
N LEU A 207 -12.24 8.07 -0.63
CA LEU A 207 -11.56 6.85 -1.04
C LEU A 207 -10.26 7.14 -1.81
N GLN A 208 -10.27 8.16 -2.66
CA GLN A 208 -9.06 8.61 -3.35
C GLN A 208 -8.00 9.13 -2.36
N GLU A 209 -8.40 9.92 -1.35
CA GLU A 209 -7.50 10.37 -0.27
C GLU A 209 -6.97 9.17 0.52
N TYR A 210 -7.83 8.23 0.90
CA TYR A 210 -7.44 6.98 1.58
C TYR A 210 -6.37 6.20 0.80
N PHE A 211 -6.58 6.01 -0.51
CA PHE A 211 -5.60 5.31 -1.34
C PHE A 211 -4.27 6.05 -1.43
N ASN A 212 -4.29 7.38 -1.49
CA ASN A 212 -3.05 8.15 -1.44
C ASN A 212 -2.31 7.97 -0.11
N LEU A 213 -3.02 7.79 1.00
CA LEU A 213 -2.41 7.49 2.30
C LEU A 213 -1.82 6.08 2.34
N LEU A 214 -2.54 5.07 1.85
CA LEU A 214 -2.02 3.69 1.79
C LEU A 214 -0.71 3.58 1.02
N LEU A 215 -0.51 4.38 -0.02
CA LEU A 215 0.77 4.39 -0.77
C LEU A 215 1.93 5.03 -0.02
N MET A 216 1.63 5.86 0.98
CA MET A 216 2.64 6.48 1.85
C MET A 216 2.83 5.67 3.14
N ASP A 217 1.90 4.77 3.45
CA ASP A 217 1.91 3.90 4.62
C ASP A 217 2.96 2.79 4.41
N PRO A 218 3.87 2.56 5.37
CA PRO A 218 4.82 1.44 5.30
C PRO A 218 4.13 0.07 5.49
N LEU A 219 2.81 0.04 5.69
CA LEU A 219 1.99 -1.16 5.83
C LEU A 219 2.51 -2.12 6.89
N LEU A 220 2.97 -1.57 8.02
CA LEU A 220 3.57 -2.36 9.10
C LEU A 220 2.59 -3.42 9.61
N PRO A 221 3.11 -4.59 10.03
CA PRO A 221 2.32 -5.61 10.70
C PRO A 221 1.61 -5.05 11.94
N LYS A 222 0.40 -5.54 12.20
CA LYS A 222 -0.43 -5.11 13.34
C LYS A 222 0.28 -5.28 14.69
N GLU A 223 1.17 -6.27 14.80
CA GLU A 223 1.94 -6.60 16.00
C GLU A 223 2.89 -5.48 16.41
N LEU A 224 3.37 -4.68 15.44
CA LEU A 224 4.28 -3.56 15.65
C LEU A 224 3.55 -2.21 15.79
N LEU A 225 2.25 -2.19 15.56
CA LEU A 225 1.41 -1.00 15.62
C LEU A 225 0.69 -0.88 16.97
N PRO A 226 0.27 0.33 17.36
CA PRO A 226 -0.64 0.51 18.49
C PRO A 226 -1.96 -0.25 18.28
N ASN A 227 -2.54 -0.80 19.36
CA ASN A 227 -3.81 -1.54 19.31
C ASN A 227 -4.96 -0.72 18.69
N ASP A 228 -4.90 0.61 18.80
CA ASP A 228 -5.93 1.53 18.35
C ASP A 228 -5.53 2.33 17.10
N TRP A 229 -4.57 1.82 16.34
CA TRP A 229 -4.05 2.43 15.11
C TRP A 229 -5.16 2.95 14.19
N LEU A 230 -5.06 4.23 13.82
CA LEU A 230 -6.11 4.93 13.08
C LEU A 230 -6.29 4.37 11.66
N GLY A 231 -5.23 3.84 11.04
CA GLY A 231 -5.33 3.19 9.74
C GLY A 231 -6.34 2.04 9.73
N PHE A 232 -6.39 1.24 10.80
CA PHE A 232 -7.38 0.15 10.94
C PHE A 232 -8.79 0.68 11.19
N LYS A 233 -8.93 1.76 11.96
CA LYS A 233 -10.24 2.40 12.19
C LYS A 233 -10.80 3.02 10.90
N VAL A 234 -9.96 3.71 10.13
CA VAL A 234 -10.31 4.26 8.81
C VAL A 234 -10.66 3.13 7.85
N LYS A 235 -9.83 2.09 7.75
CA LYS A 235 -10.12 0.91 6.93
C LYS A 235 -11.47 0.30 7.31
N LYS A 236 -11.76 0.10 8.60
CA LYS A 236 -13.04 -0.45 9.06
C LYS A 236 -14.23 0.47 8.76
N ALA A 237 -14.07 1.78 8.94
CA ALA A 237 -15.12 2.76 8.65
C ALA A 237 -15.42 2.87 7.14
N LEU A 238 -14.36 2.87 6.33
CA LEU A 238 -14.41 3.05 4.89
C LEU A 238 -14.53 1.76 4.09
N LEU A 239 -14.25 0.58 4.64
CA LEU A 239 -14.26 -0.71 3.93
C LEU A 239 -15.08 -1.79 4.67
N GLY A 240 -15.67 -1.48 5.82
CA GLY A 240 -16.39 -2.46 6.63
C GLY A 240 -15.45 -3.50 7.26
N SER A 241 -16.03 -4.57 7.80
CA SER A 241 -15.28 -5.66 8.47
C SER A 241 -14.91 -6.82 7.52
N GLY A 242 -15.05 -6.61 6.21
CA GLY A 242 -14.83 -7.65 5.21
C GLY A 242 -13.37 -8.07 5.17
N LYS A 243 -13.10 -9.37 5.37
CA LYS A 243 -11.79 -9.94 5.05
C LYS A 243 -11.58 -9.82 3.54
N ILE A 244 -10.50 -9.18 3.13
CA ILE A 244 -9.99 -9.26 1.76
C ILE A 244 -9.60 -10.74 1.59
N LYS A 245 -10.30 -11.45 0.71
CA LYS A 245 -9.97 -12.82 0.32
C LYS A 245 -9.04 -12.79 -0.86
#